data_AF-A0A939ZAW7-F1
#
_entry.id   AF-A0A939ZAW7-F1
#
_cell.length_a   1.000
_cell.length_b   1.000
_cell.length_c   1.000
_cell.angle_alpha   90.00
_cell.angle_beta   90.00
_cell.angle_gamma   90.00
#
_symmetry.space_group_name_H-M   'P 1'
#
loop_
_entity.id
_entity.type
_entity.pdbx_description
1 polymer ?
#
loop_
_entity_poly.entity_id
_entity_poly.type
_entity_poly.pdbx_seq_one_letter_code
_entity_poly.pdbx_strand_id
1 'polypeptide(L)'
;MHGIHVQKIKAFNNGYWIPTAIAVGIIPFITRLYCYTNDSLAEYPWFMPSSYSAADVFLAYKSFALQILMAVMVIIAAVRTIRIKKIPAFDRSFLLLIIYLFWVILSGAFSGYPLLAFGGSFDRFEPVGVVASYVIICICSYLNIDSEDDLKTVMYFSAVCYALMMLIGVMQGVGADPFNTEFVKRLIVPSKYTEMASQMSVQRYGAIAYGTLYNENYMGMYISVFLPVCAVMTTLSIKKPLRITAGILSVISLFVLKKSASLSGWLALSISVFLVLTIRLIISGKKKTAVAVIGGICLIAVLFLLLVPSVRNKVLPGSEDTDRIPAGRIVNIETADDEVVFFFHSGNELHSSFDFTDEGEITAKFWDKDGNTLAADHEDGVYRLKECFEYADAAVKAQPTQMQGIYIASFAIDDHQWPITNCTDGTYYYVNSGLNLVKFPQIVSAGVFSDTFMTGRGAIWNRCIPLLKKHLLIGSGSNLFIIDYQQDDYVRKTYSVGWGGFEYDVKPHNYYLCTWMENGLPAFICIIAFFLHYIVNSARLYGSIDYKDEKTMYLSRVGLGLYTGCLAYMIMALANDSNVCTAPVFWAALGISMSVSKMLRHFYPKY
;
A
#
# COMPACT_ATOMS: atom_id res chain seq x y z
N MET A 1 -24.28 -10.68 -56.91
CA MET A 1 -25.29 -9.84 -56.23
C MET A 1 -25.78 -10.58 -55.00
N HIS A 2 -25.34 -10.18 -53.81
CA HIS A 2 -26.05 -10.35 -52.53
C HIS A 2 -25.41 -9.31 -51.60
N GLY A 3 -25.94 -8.08 -51.71
CA GLY A 3 -25.51 -6.95 -50.90
C GLY A 3 -25.96 -7.17 -49.47
N ILE A 4 -25.01 -7.36 -48.56
CA ILE A 4 -25.29 -7.26 -47.13
C ILE A 4 -25.54 -5.79 -46.85
N HIS A 5 -26.79 -5.47 -46.54
CA HIS A 5 -27.17 -4.18 -45.97
C HIS A 5 -26.37 -3.97 -44.68
N VAL A 6 -25.32 -3.16 -44.77
CA VAL A 6 -24.79 -2.44 -43.62
C VAL A 6 -25.87 -1.45 -43.24
N GLN A 7 -26.83 -1.88 -42.42
CA GLN A 7 -27.57 -0.94 -41.59
C GLN A 7 -26.51 -0.23 -40.75
N LYS A 8 -26.22 1.03 -41.12
CA LYS A 8 -25.70 2.02 -40.19
C LYS A 8 -26.68 2.06 -39.02
N ILE A 9 -26.45 1.22 -38.02
CA ILE A 9 -26.90 1.50 -36.67
C ILE A 9 -26.21 2.83 -36.37
N LYS A 10 -26.95 3.94 -36.45
CA LYS A 10 -26.53 5.20 -35.82
C LYS A 10 -26.11 4.77 -34.42
N ALA A 11 -24.82 4.87 -34.12
CA ALA A 11 -24.30 4.63 -32.80
C ALA A 11 -25.03 5.62 -31.88
N PHE A 12 -26.09 5.14 -31.22
CA PHE A 12 -26.53 5.78 -30.01
C PHE A 12 -25.30 5.70 -29.11
N ASN A 13 -24.67 6.85 -28.84
CA ASN A 13 -23.67 6.94 -27.79
C ASN A 13 -24.44 6.67 -26.49
N ASN A 14 -24.49 5.39 -26.10
CA ASN A 14 -25.40 4.90 -25.07
C ASN A 14 -24.98 5.34 -23.66
N GLY A 15 -23.90 6.12 -23.53
CA GLY A 15 -23.39 6.62 -22.25
C GLY A 15 -22.85 5.53 -21.32
N TYR A 16 -22.76 4.27 -21.76
CA TYR A 16 -22.32 3.15 -20.92
C TYR A 16 -20.86 3.26 -20.45
N TRP A 17 -20.06 4.11 -21.11
CA TRP A 17 -18.68 4.42 -20.72
C TRP A 17 -18.59 5.42 -19.54
N ILE A 18 -19.66 6.14 -19.22
CA ILE A 18 -19.67 7.21 -18.19
C ILE A 18 -19.24 6.68 -16.81
N PRO A 19 -19.74 5.53 -16.30
CA PRO A 19 -19.31 5.02 -15.00
C PRO A 19 -17.80 4.72 -14.95
N THR A 20 -17.22 4.20 -16.03
CA THR A 20 -15.77 3.98 -16.14
C THR A 20 -15.02 5.31 -16.11
N ALA A 21 -15.51 6.33 -16.81
CA ALA A 21 -14.92 7.67 -16.75
C ALA A 21 -14.97 8.25 -15.33
N ILE A 22 -16.07 8.07 -14.59
CA ILE A 22 -16.18 8.49 -13.17
C ILE A 22 -15.15 7.76 -12.30
N ALA A 23 -15.01 6.44 -12.45
CA ALA A 23 -14.03 5.64 -11.69
C ALA A 23 -12.59 6.15 -11.89
N VAL A 24 -12.22 6.45 -13.14
CA VAL A 24 -10.86 6.85 -13.51
C VAL A 24 -10.58 8.31 -13.19
N GLY A 25 -11.56 9.20 -13.41
CA GLY A 25 -11.32 10.64 -13.45
C GLY A 25 -11.95 11.46 -12.33
N ILE A 26 -13.01 10.97 -11.67
CA ILE A 26 -13.70 11.71 -10.60
C ILE A 26 -13.36 11.15 -9.22
N ILE A 27 -13.42 9.83 -9.03
CA ILE A 27 -13.14 9.20 -7.72
C ILE A 27 -11.80 9.68 -7.12
N PRO A 28 -10.68 9.76 -7.86
CA PRO A 28 -9.41 10.19 -7.28
C PRO A 28 -9.43 11.61 -6.69
N PHE A 29 -10.33 12.49 -7.17
CA PHE A 29 -10.44 13.88 -6.71
C PHE A 29 -11.34 14.08 -5.50
N ILE A 30 -12.14 13.08 -5.13
CA ILE A 30 -13.09 13.23 -4.02
C ILE A 30 -12.30 13.43 -2.71
N THR A 31 -12.43 14.59 -2.10
CA THR A 31 -11.86 14.91 -0.79
C THR A 31 -12.87 15.67 0.05
N ARG A 32 -13.09 15.22 1.28
CA ARG A 32 -14.03 15.82 2.23
C ARG A 32 -13.79 15.26 3.63
N LEU A 33 -13.84 16.11 4.65
CA LEU A 33 -13.64 15.74 6.04
C LEU A 33 -14.76 14.79 6.52
N TYR A 34 -14.34 13.65 7.03
CA TYR A 34 -15.14 12.61 7.65
C TYR A 34 -14.58 12.30 9.04
N CYS A 35 -15.36 12.56 10.08
CA CYS A 35 -14.99 12.21 11.46
C CYS A 35 -15.70 10.92 11.85
N TYR A 36 -14.98 10.01 12.49
CA TYR A 36 -15.46 8.67 12.86
C TYR A 36 -14.86 8.22 14.19
N THR A 37 -15.51 7.24 14.82
CA THR A 37 -15.04 6.60 16.05
C THR A 37 -14.60 5.17 15.78
N ASN A 38 -13.69 4.67 16.61
CA ASN A 38 -13.09 3.33 16.49
C ASN A 38 -13.32 2.53 17.78
N ASP A 39 -14.55 2.56 18.29
CA ASP A 39 -14.91 1.99 19.58
C ASP A 39 -14.64 0.47 19.64
N SER A 40 -14.75 -0.22 18.51
CA SER A 40 -14.44 -1.66 18.41
C SER A 40 -12.97 -1.99 18.61
N LEU A 41 -12.04 -1.03 18.46
CA LEU A 41 -10.62 -1.25 18.73
C LEU A 41 -10.24 -0.89 20.17
N ALA A 42 -11.13 -0.24 20.93
CA ALA A 42 -10.87 0.18 22.31
C ALA A 42 -10.68 -1.01 23.27
N GLU A 43 -11.13 -2.22 22.88
CA GLU A 43 -10.89 -3.45 23.65
C GLU A 43 -9.42 -3.90 23.65
N TYR A 44 -8.62 -3.41 22.69
CA TYR A 44 -7.22 -3.79 22.59
C TYR A 44 -6.33 -2.87 23.45
N PRO A 45 -5.52 -3.43 24.38
CA PRO A 45 -4.65 -2.63 25.24
C PRO A 45 -3.63 -1.76 24.47
N TRP A 46 -3.24 -2.18 23.26
CA TRP A 46 -2.32 -1.45 22.39
C TRP A 46 -2.98 -0.28 21.66
N PHE A 47 -4.32 -0.17 21.63
CA PHE A 47 -5.04 0.90 20.95
C PHE A 47 -5.29 2.08 21.90
N MET A 48 -4.66 3.20 21.61
CA MET A 48 -4.62 4.35 22.51
C MET A 48 -5.95 5.13 22.53
N PRO A 49 -6.37 5.66 23.71
CA PRO A 49 -7.57 6.50 23.82
C PRO A 49 -7.57 7.73 22.89
N SER A 50 -6.39 8.29 22.60
CA SER A 50 -6.24 9.40 21.65
C SER A 50 -6.64 9.04 20.21
N SER A 51 -6.69 7.75 19.87
CA SER A 51 -7.04 7.23 18.54
C SER A 51 -8.51 6.82 18.41
N TYR A 52 -9.30 6.92 19.49
CA TYR A 52 -10.71 6.50 19.50
C TYR A 52 -11.56 7.36 18.58
N SER A 53 -11.23 8.64 18.44
CA SER A 53 -11.82 9.54 17.46
C SER A 53 -10.78 9.93 16.42
N ALA A 54 -11.13 9.80 15.16
CA ALA A 54 -10.24 10.12 14.05
C ALA A 54 -10.97 10.93 12.98
N ALA A 55 -10.18 11.61 12.15
CA ALA A 55 -10.66 12.36 11.01
C ALA A 55 -9.90 11.97 9.76
N ASP A 56 -10.61 11.75 8.66
CA ASP A 56 -10.05 11.52 7.34
C ASP A 56 -10.59 12.55 6.35
N VAL A 57 -9.78 12.93 5.38
CA VAL A 57 -10.15 13.87 4.32
C VAL A 57 -10.08 13.23 2.94
N PHE A 58 -9.32 12.15 2.79
CA PHE A 58 -8.91 11.66 1.48
C PHE A 58 -9.56 10.34 1.09
N LEU A 59 -9.92 9.47 2.03
CA LEU A 59 -10.22 8.07 1.74
C LEU A 59 -11.70 7.72 1.92
N ALA A 60 -12.35 8.16 3.00
CA ALA A 60 -13.70 7.75 3.39
C ALA A 60 -14.76 8.04 2.31
N TYR A 61 -14.81 9.27 1.79
CA TYR A 61 -15.78 9.62 0.75
C TYR A 61 -15.46 8.97 -0.61
N LYS A 62 -14.21 8.62 -0.88
CA LYS A 62 -13.85 7.80 -2.06
C LYS A 62 -14.43 6.39 -1.91
N SER A 63 -14.29 5.80 -0.73
CA SER A 63 -14.85 4.49 -0.36
C SER A 63 -16.36 4.45 -0.57
N PHE A 64 -17.11 5.43 -0.05
CA PHE A 64 -18.56 5.51 -0.24
C PHE A 64 -18.95 5.70 -1.72
N ALA A 65 -18.26 6.60 -2.43
CA ALA A 65 -18.54 6.84 -3.84
C ALA A 65 -18.28 5.60 -4.71
N LEU A 66 -17.27 4.80 -4.39
CA LEU A 66 -16.98 3.54 -5.09
C LEU A 66 -18.07 2.50 -4.92
N GLN A 67 -18.63 2.36 -3.73
CA GLN A 67 -19.72 1.41 -3.48
C GLN A 67 -21.01 1.83 -4.20
N ILE A 68 -21.30 3.14 -4.23
CA ILE A 68 -22.42 3.68 -5.03
C ILE A 68 -22.17 3.43 -6.53
N LEU A 69 -20.96 3.71 -7.02
CA LEU A 69 -20.59 3.52 -8.42
C LEU A 69 -20.71 2.05 -8.84
N MET A 70 -20.29 1.12 -7.98
CA MET A 70 -20.46 -0.31 -8.19
C MET A 70 -21.93 -0.67 -8.39
N ALA A 71 -22.83 -0.23 -7.51
CA ALA A 71 -24.27 -0.50 -7.65
C ALA A 71 -24.82 0.03 -8.98
N VAL A 72 -24.45 1.26 -9.35
CA VAL A 72 -24.82 1.87 -10.63
C VAL A 72 -24.29 1.07 -11.82
N MET A 73 -23.03 0.62 -11.78
CA MET A 73 -22.42 -0.18 -12.85
C MET A 73 -23.11 -1.53 -13.05
N VAL A 74 -23.48 -2.22 -11.95
CA VAL A 74 -24.23 -3.48 -11.99
C VAL A 74 -25.62 -3.26 -12.61
N ILE A 75 -26.33 -2.21 -12.20
CA ILE A 75 -27.65 -1.87 -12.76
C ILE A 75 -27.53 -1.58 -14.26
N ILE A 76 -26.55 -0.77 -14.68
CA ILE A 76 -26.32 -0.45 -16.09
C ILE A 76 -26.00 -1.72 -16.89
N ALA A 77 -25.17 -2.61 -16.37
CA ALA A 77 -24.86 -3.88 -17.03
C ALA A 77 -26.10 -4.76 -17.18
N ALA A 78 -26.93 -4.87 -16.14
CA ALA A 78 -28.19 -5.64 -16.19
C ALA A 78 -29.18 -5.05 -17.21
N VAL A 79 -29.42 -3.74 -17.17
CA VAL A 79 -30.30 -3.03 -18.12
C VAL A 79 -29.82 -3.22 -19.55
N ARG A 80 -28.51 -3.14 -19.79
CA ARG A 80 -27.92 -3.34 -21.11
C ARG A 80 -28.15 -4.77 -21.61
N THR A 81 -27.92 -5.78 -20.79
CA THR A 81 -28.17 -7.19 -21.16
C THR A 81 -29.64 -7.44 -21.50
N ILE A 82 -30.57 -6.86 -20.73
CA ILE A 82 -32.02 -6.95 -21.00
C ILE A 82 -32.38 -6.28 -22.33
N ARG A 83 -31.87 -5.07 -22.58
CA ARG A 83 -32.17 -4.29 -23.80
C ARG A 83 -31.60 -4.92 -25.07
N ILE A 84 -30.35 -5.39 -25.02
CA ILE A 84 -29.66 -5.93 -26.20
C ILE A 84 -30.09 -7.39 -26.47
N LYS A 85 -30.76 -8.05 -25.49
CA LYS A 85 -31.16 -9.48 -25.56
C LYS A 85 -30.01 -10.42 -25.95
N LYS A 86 -28.77 -9.99 -25.66
CA LYS A 86 -27.55 -10.73 -25.96
C LYS A 86 -26.62 -10.60 -24.76
N ILE A 87 -26.12 -11.74 -24.30
CA ILE A 87 -25.06 -11.76 -23.31
C ILE A 87 -23.79 -11.24 -24.00
N PRO A 88 -23.18 -10.15 -23.52
CA PRO A 88 -21.93 -9.67 -24.10
C PRO A 88 -20.87 -10.77 -24.05
N ALA A 89 -19.97 -10.81 -25.03
CA ALA A 89 -18.87 -11.76 -25.02
C ALA A 89 -18.04 -11.57 -23.73
N PHE A 90 -17.95 -12.62 -22.92
CA PHE A 90 -17.32 -12.63 -21.61
C PHE A 90 -15.95 -13.32 -21.70
N ASP A 91 -14.90 -12.68 -21.20
CA ASP A 91 -13.59 -13.31 -21.12
C ASP A 91 -13.60 -14.35 -19.98
N ARG A 92 -13.25 -15.60 -20.27
CA ARG A 92 -13.29 -16.69 -19.29
C ARG A 92 -12.36 -16.42 -18.09
N SER A 93 -11.32 -15.60 -18.25
CA SER A 93 -10.43 -15.22 -17.14
C SER A 93 -11.15 -14.47 -16.03
N PHE A 94 -12.28 -13.80 -16.29
CA PHE A 94 -13.07 -13.17 -15.23
C PHE A 94 -13.71 -14.15 -14.26
N LEU A 95 -13.77 -15.45 -14.58
CA LEU A 95 -14.14 -16.47 -13.59
C LEU A 95 -13.17 -16.46 -12.41
N LEU A 96 -11.88 -16.18 -12.63
CA LEU A 96 -10.90 -16.04 -11.55
C LEU A 96 -11.23 -14.85 -10.65
N LEU A 97 -11.71 -13.74 -11.22
CA LEU A 97 -12.15 -12.58 -10.44
C LEU A 97 -13.43 -12.85 -9.65
N ILE A 98 -14.37 -13.60 -10.23
CA ILE A 98 -15.60 -14.00 -9.53
C ILE A 98 -15.28 -14.93 -8.36
N ILE A 99 -14.39 -15.91 -8.56
CA ILE A 99 -13.94 -16.81 -7.50
C ILE A 99 -13.16 -16.03 -6.44
N TYR A 100 -12.32 -15.07 -6.85
CA TYR A 100 -11.66 -14.14 -5.92
C TYR A 100 -12.67 -13.39 -5.05
N LEU A 101 -13.71 -12.78 -5.64
CA LEU A 101 -14.76 -12.08 -4.88
C LEU A 101 -15.52 -13.01 -3.92
N PHE A 102 -15.76 -14.25 -4.34
CA PHE A 102 -16.35 -15.25 -3.45
C PHE A 102 -15.51 -15.43 -2.19
N TRP A 103 -14.19 -15.57 -2.31
CA TRP A 103 -13.28 -15.69 -1.15
C TRP A 103 -13.15 -14.41 -0.32
N VAL A 104 -13.21 -13.23 -0.95
CA VAL A 104 -13.26 -11.94 -0.25
C VAL A 104 -14.51 -11.86 0.63
N ILE A 105 -15.69 -12.17 0.08
CA ILE A 105 -16.96 -12.16 0.82
C ILE A 105 -16.94 -13.21 1.92
N LEU A 106 -16.44 -14.42 1.63
CA LEU A 106 -16.34 -15.50 2.59
C LEU A 106 -15.42 -15.13 3.76
N SER A 107 -14.27 -14.53 3.48
CA SER A 107 -13.34 -14.07 4.52
C SER A 107 -13.91 -12.94 5.36
N GLY A 108 -14.64 -11.99 4.76
CA GLY A 108 -15.39 -10.99 5.53
C GLY A 108 -16.47 -11.62 6.42
N ALA A 109 -17.28 -12.53 5.88
CA ALA A 109 -18.41 -13.14 6.59
C ALA A 109 -17.98 -14.05 7.76
N PHE A 110 -16.86 -14.77 7.61
CA PHE A 110 -16.31 -15.68 8.62
C PHE A 110 -15.16 -15.07 9.43
N SER A 111 -14.91 -13.77 9.30
CA SER A 111 -13.95 -13.05 10.13
C SER A 111 -14.40 -12.97 11.60
N GLY A 112 -13.46 -12.69 12.51
CA GLY A 112 -13.79 -12.38 13.91
C GLY A 112 -14.61 -11.09 14.08
N TYR A 113 -14.58 -10.20 13.07
CA TYR A 113 -15.24 -8.89 13.11
C TYR A 113 -16.02 -8.60 11.81
N PRO A 114 -17.09 -9.34 11.47
CA PRO A 114 -17.77 -9.20 10.19
C PRO A 114 -18.34 -7.79 9.95
N LEU A 115 -18.85 -7.14 11.00
CA LEU A 115 -19.37 -5.77 10.88
C LEU A 115 -18.28 -4.78 10.45
N LEU A 116 -17.05 -4.93 10.94
CA LEU A 116 -15.92 -4.10 10.52
C LEU A 116 -15.44 -4.49 9.12
N ALA A 117 -15.42 -5.77 8.77
CA ALA A 117 -15.03 -6.22 7.43
C ALA A 117 -15.94 -5.64 6.32
N PHE A 118 -17.24 -5.54 6.58
CA PHE A 118 -18.21 -4.98 5.63
C PHE A 118 -18.43 -3.47 5.78
N GLY A 119 -18.29 -2.92 6.99
CA GLY A 119 -18.52 -1.50 7.29
C GLY A 119 -17.27 -0.60 7.17
N GLY A 120 -16.08 -1.20 7.24
CA GLY A 120 -14.81 -0.51 7.32
C GLY A 120 -14.24 -0.51 8.74
N SER A 121 -12.91 -0.53 8.85
CA SER A 121 -12.15 -0.45 10.10
C SER A 121 -11.33 0.86 10.15
N PHE A 122 -10.48 0.99 11.16
CA PHE A 122 -9.56 2.11 11.36
C PHE A 122 -8.65 2.32 10.12
N ASP A 123 -8.66 3.55 9.60
CA ASP A 123 -7.89 3.97 8.43
C ASP A 123 -8.22 3.16 7.14
N ARG A 124 -7.67 3.59 6.00
CA ARG A 124 -7.68 2.95 4.66
C ARG A 124 -9.04 2.77 3.94
N PHE A 125 -10.13 2.53 4.66
CA PHE A 125 -11.51 2.49 4.16
C PHE A 125 -11.75 1.55 2.96
N GLU A 126 -11.20 0.33 3.01
CA GLU A 126 -11.41 -0.70 1.98
C GLU A 126 -12.18 -1.93 2.49
N PRO A 127 -13.43 -1.77 2.95
CA PRO A 127 -14.27 -2.93 3.30
C PRO A 127 -14.55 -3.81 2.07
N VAL A 128 -15.15 -4.97 2.31
CA VAL A 128 -15.53 -5.95 1.27
C VAL A 128 -16.23 -5.30 0.08
N GLY A 129 -17.16 -4.37 0.30
CA GLY A 129 -17.89 -3.67 -0.76
C GLY A 129 -16.99 -2.83 -1.68
N VAL A 130 -15.92 -2.27 -1.16
CA VAL A 130 -14.92 -1.52 -1.95
C VAL A 130 -14.06 -2.46 -2.77
N VAL A 131 -13.57 -3.55 -2.17
CA VAL A 131 -12.81 -4.57 -2.91
C VAL A 131 -13.66 -5.16 -4.05
N ALA A 132 -14.95 -5.39 -3.79
CA ALA A 132 -15.91 -5.80 -4.81
C ALA A 132 -16.05 -4.76 -5.94
N SER A 133 -16.10 -3.47 -5.59
CA SER A 133 -16.21 -2.38 -6.57
C SER A 133 -15.09 -2.41 -7.60
N TYR A 134 -13.88 -2.78 -7.21
CA TYR A 134 -12.71 -2.85 -8.09
C TYR A 134 -12.88 -3.89 -9.20
N VAL A 135 -13.30 -5.10 -8.84
CA VAL A 135 -13.58 -6.18 -9.80
C VAL A 135 -14.73 -5.79 -10.72
N ILE A 136 -15.80 -5.20 -10.17
CA ILE A 136 -16.94 -4.74 -10.96
C ILE A 136 -16.53 -3.64 -11.93
N ILE A 137 -15.72 -2.67 -11.51
CA ILE A 137 -15.17 -1.62 -12.38
C ILE A 137 -14.40 -2.24 -13.54
N CYS A 138 -13.57 -3.25 -13.29
CA CYS A 138 -12.81 -3.94 -14.33
C CYS A 138 -13.72 -4.63 -15.36
N ILE A 139 -14.63 -5.48 -14.89
CA ILE A 139 -15.56 -6.25 -15.74
C ILE A 139 -16.46 -5.28 -16.52
N CYS A 140 -17.07 -4.30 -15.87
CA CYS A 140 -17.95 -3.34 -16.53
C CYS A 140 -17.20 -2.45 -17.53
N SER A 141 -15.95 -2.04 -17.24
CA SER A 141 -15.13 -1.29 -18.21
C SER A 141 -14.82 -2.12 -19.46
N TYR A 142 -14.54 -3.42 -19.29
CA TYR A 142 -14.35 -4.35 -20.40
C TYR A 142 -15.63 -4.52 -21.25
N LEU A 143 -16.77 -4.62 -20.59
CA LEU A 143 -18.05 -4.84 -21.27
C LEU A 143 -18.51 -3.57 -21.99
N ASN A 144 -18.40 -2.40 -21.35
CA ASN A 144 -19.07 -1.16 -21.77
C ASN A 144 -18.27 -0.32 -22.78
N ILE A 145 -16.97 -0.54 -22.90
CA ILE A 145 -16.15 0.13 -23.92
C ILE A 145 -16.01 -0.86 -25.07
N ASP A 146 -16.87 -0.77 -26.09
CA ASP A 146 -16.94 -1.74 -27.19
C ASP A 146 -16.59 -1.15 -28.56
N SER A 147 -16.33 0.15 -28.65
CA SER A 147 -15.92 0.84 -29.87
C SER A 147 -14.67 1.72 -29.67
N GLU A 148 -14.02 2.08 -30.78
CA GLU A 148 -12.91 3.04 -30.77
C GLU A 148 -13.35 4.43 -30.30
N ASP A 149 -14.61 4.82 -30.56
CA ASP A 149 -15.14 6.13 -30.17
C ASP A 149 -15.42 6.21 -28.66
N ASP A 150 -15.93 5.13 -28.05
CA ASP A 150 -16.04 5.03 -26.59
C ASP A 150 -14.67 5.12 -25.94
N LEU A 151 -13.69 4.38 -26.48
CA LEU A 151 -12.31 4.42 -26.00
C LEU A 151 -11.74 5.84 -26.08
N LYS A 152 -11.86 6.51 -27.24
CA LYS A 152 -11.40 7.90 -27.39
C LYS A 152 -12.02 8.81 -26.34
N THR A 153 -13.32 8.71 -26.15
CA THR A 153 -14.07 9.56 -25.21
C THR A 153 -13.57 9.38 -23.78
N VAL A 154 -13.46 8.12 -23.31
CA VAL A 154 -12.94 7.81 -21.97
C VAL A 154 -11.49 8.25 -21.82
N MET A 155 -10.64 8.02 -22.82
CA MET A 155 -9.22 8.39 -22.76
C MET A 155 -9.01 9.91 -22.78
N TYR A 156 -9.80 10.67 -23.55
CA TYR A 156 -9.75 12.13 -23.52
C TYR A 156 -10.20 12.68 -22.16
N PHE A 157 -11.31 12.16 -21.61
CA PHE A 157 -11.76 12.53 -20.27
C PHE A 157 -10.68 12.22 -19.22
N SER A 158 -10.13 11.00 -19.26
CA SER A 158 -9.07 10.56 -18.34
C SER A 158 -7.81 11.40 -18.48
N ALA A 159 -7.44 11.84 -19.68
CA ALA A 159 -6.29 12.71 -19.90
C ALA A 159 -6.48 14.11 -19.31
N VAL A 160 -7.70 14.67 -19.37
CA VAL A 160 -8.03 15.95 -18.71
C VAL A 160 -7.92 15.79 -17.19
N CYS A 161 -8.54 14.77 -16.61
CA CYS A 161 -8.44 14.48 -15.18
C CYS A 161 -6.98 14.23 -14.75
N TYR A 162 -6.21 13.48 -15.55
CA TYR A 162 -4.79 13.25 -15.29
C TYR A 162 -4.00 14.57 -15.30
N ALA A 163 -4.22 15.44 -16.28
CA ALA A 163 -3.59 16.76 -16.34
C ALA A 163 -3.94 17.66 -15.13
N LEU A 164 -5.19 17.63 -14.66
CA LEU A 164 -5.60 18.34 -13.46
C LEU A 164 -4.89 17.81 -12.20
N MET A 165 -4.76 16.48 -12.07
CA MET A 165 -4.02 15.88 -10.96
C MET A 165 -2.53 16.26 -11.01
N MET A 166 -1.95 16.28 -12.22
CA MET A 166 -0.56 16.72 -12.42
C MET A 166 -0.38 18.20 -12.08
N LEU A 167 -1.35 19.06 -12.39
CA LEU A 167 -1.33 20.46 -11.97
C LEU A 167 -1.31 20.61 -10.44
N ILE A 168 -2.15 19.84 -9.72
CA ILE A 168 -2.11 19.79 -8.24
C ILE A 168 -0.74 19.33 -7.75
N GLY A 169 -0.20 18.26 -8.34
CA GLY A 169 1.12 17.74 -8.01
C GLY A 169 2.26 18.74 -8.25
N VAL A 170 2.19 19.55 -9.32
CA VAL A 170 3.17 20.62 -9.57
C VAL A 170 3.08 21.69 -8.50
N MET A 171 1.87 22.16 -8.17
CA MET A 171 1.66 23.18 -7.13
C MET A 171 2.23 22.72 -5.78
N GLN A 172 1.93 21.48 -5.37
CA GLN A 172 2.51 20.88 -4.16
C GLN A 172 4.04 20.72 -4.25
N GLY A 173 4.56 20.27 -5.39
CA GLY A 173 6.00 20.07 -5.61
C GLY A 173 6.84 21.35 -5.61
N VAL A 174 6.22 22.52 -5.78
CA VAL A 174 6.87 23.84 -5.61
C VAL A 174 6.57 24.50 -4.26
N GLY A 175 5.83 23.84 -3.37
CA GLY A 175 5.50 24.32 -2.03
C GLY A 175 4.19 25.11 -1.93
N ALA A 176 3.45 25.27 -3.02
CA ALA A 176 2.16 25.95 -3.07
C ALA A 176 1.00 24.95 -2.92
N ASP A 177 0.92 24.24 -1.78
CA ASP A 177 -0.09 23.19 -1.58
C ASP A 177 -1.53 23.76 -1.53
N PRO A 178 -2.42 23.40 -2.48
CA PRO A 178 -3.80 23.89 -2.50
C PRO A 178 -4.58 23.55 -1.22
N PHE A 179 -4.28 22.43 -0.55
CA PHE A 179 -4.99 22.02 0.67
C PHE A 179 -4.78 22.97 1.85
N ASN A 180 -3.73 23.80 1.80
CA ASN A 180 -3.46 24.81 2.82
C ASN A 180 -4.12 26.16 2.52
N THR A 181 -4.75 26.32 1.35
CA THR A 181 -5.49 27.55 1.00
C THR A 181 -6.87 27.58 1.65
N GLU A 182 -7.34 28.77 2.04
CA GLU A 182 -8.65 28.95 2.67
C GLU A 182 -9.80 28.47 1.77
N PHE A 183 -9.69 28.71 0.46
CA PHE A 183 -10.68 28.27 -0.53
C PHE A 183 -10.90 26.75 -0.49
N VAL A 184 -9.82 25.96 -0.51
CA VAL A 184 -9.92 24.49 -0.51
C VAL A 184 -10.38 23.98 0.86
N LYS A 185 -9.89 24.55 1.96
CA LYS A 185 -10.36 24.18 3.31
C LYS A 185 -11.87 24.35 3.47
N ARG A 186 -12.43 25.46 2.98
CA ARG A 186 -13.89 25.70 2.98
C ARG A 186 -14.68 24.73 2.11
N LEU A 187 -14.07 24.16 1.06
CA LEU A 187 -14.71 23.19 0.18
C LEU A 187 -14.75 21.78 0.81
N ILE A 188 -13.65 21.37 1.46
CA ILE A 188 -13.48 20.01 1.99
C ILE A 188 -14.03 19.85 3.40
N VAL A 189 -14.11 20.92 4.21
CA VAL A 189 -14.61 20.87 5.59
C VAL A 189 -16.11 21.18 5.62
N PRO A 190 -16.99 20.28 6.10
CA PRO A 190 -18.39 20.56 6.31
C PRO A 190 -18.63 21.77 7.23
N SER A 191 -19.73 22.51 7.01
CA SER A 191 -20.07 23.70 7.80
C SER A 191 -20.20 23.43 9.31
N LYS A 192 -20.55 22.20 9.70
CA LYS A 192 -20.57 21.78 11.12
C LYS A 192 -19.20 21.79 11.81
N TYR A 193 -18.11 21.84 11.05
CA TYR A 193 -16.72 21.80 11.55
C TYR A 193 -15.93 23.04 11.12
N THR A 194 -16.59 24.16 10.83
CA THR A 194 -15.90 25.38 10.34
C THR A 194 -14.87 25.92 11.32
N GLU A 195 -15.07 25.77 12.63
CA GLU A 195 -14.06 26.13 13.64
C GLU A 195 -12.80 25.25 13.56
N MET A 196 -12.94 23.96 13.25
CA MET A 196 -11.80 23.07 13.00
C MET A 196 -11.08 23.39 11.69
N ALA A 197 -11.77 23.97 10.70
CA ALA A 197 -11.21 24.28 9.39
C ALA A 197 -10.07 25.31 9.45
N SER A 198 -10.13 26.26 10.38
CA SER A 198 -9.09 27.29 10.55
C SER A 198 -7.80 26.73 11.17
N GLN A 199 -7.95 25.70 12.01
CA GLN A 199 -6.85 25.02 12.70
C GLN A 199 -6.26 23.86 11.88
N MET A 200 -7.02 23.33 10.92
CA MET A 200 -6.55 22.28 10.03
C MET A 200 -5.38 22.79 9.17
N SER A 201 -4.23 22.14 9.26
CA SER A 201 -3.13 22.31 8.31
C SER A 201 -2.71 20.94 7.80
N VAL A 202 -2.59 20.80 6.48
CA VAL A 202 -2.00 19.59 5.89
C VAL A 202 -0.51 19.84 5.87
N GLN A 203 0.16 19.44 6.95
CA GLN A 203 1.61 19.57 7.06
C GLN A 203 2.27 18.35 6.44
N ARG A 204 3.05 18.58 5.39
CA ARG A 204 4.00 17.63 4.84
C ARG A 204 5.39 18.18 5.04
N TYR A 205 6.34 17.33 5.40
CA TYR A 205 7.72 17.74 5.51
C TYR A 205 8.28 18.05 4.11
N GLY A 206 8.42 19.34 3.80
CA GLY A 206 8.90 19.82 2.51
C GLY A 206 7.86 19.80 1.38
N ALA A 207 8.29 20.22 0.19
CA ALA A 207 7.45 20.33 -1.00
C ALA A 207 7.27 18.97 -1.71
N ILE A 208 6.48 18.08 -1.10
CA ILE A 208 6.18 16.72 -1.59
C ILE A 208 4.85 16.69 -2.35
N ALA A 209 4.84 16.06 -3.52
CA ALA A 209 3.63 15.90 -4.33
C ALA A 209 2.86 14.61 -3.97
N TYR A 210 1.62 14.74 -3.49
CA TYR A 210 0.71 13.63 -3.15
C TYR A 210 -0.67 13.75 -3.83
N GLY A 211 -0.93 14.85 -4.53
CA GLY A 211 -2.18 15.15 -5.21
C GLY A 211 -3.35 15.20 -4.24
N THR A 212 -4.47 14.62 -4.65
CA THR A 212 -5.62 14.31 -3.78
C THR A 212 -5.60 12.84 -3.32
N LEU A 213 -4.44 12.17 -3.45
CA LEU A 213 -4.28 10.73 -3.35
C LEU A 213 -3.74 10.28 -1.98
N TYR A 214 -3.80 11.12 -0.95
CA TYR A 214 -3.39 10.84 0.43
C TYR A 214 -1.90 10.62 0.68
N ASN A 215 -1.17 9.93 -0.20
CA ASN A 215 0.22 9.55 0.04
C ASN A 215 1.07 9.72 -1.23
N GLU A 216 2.34 10.05 -1.05
CA GLU A 216 3.27 10.28 -2.15
C GLU A 216 3.58 9.02 -2.98
N ASN A 217 3.56 7.83 -2.37
CA ASN A 217 3.62 6.58 -3.12
C ASN A 217 2.35 6.31 -3.93
N TYR A 218 1.20 6.81 -3.48
CA TYR A 218 -0.05 6.68 -4.23
C TYR A 218 -0.03 7.61 -5.45
N MET A 219 0.60 8.79 -5.35
CA MET A 219 0.91 9.61 -6.52
C MET A 219 1.83 8.87 -7.51
N GLY A 220 2.87 8.18 -7.02
CA GLY A 220 3.71 7.31 -7.85
C GLY A 220 2.92 6.21 -8.58
N MET A 221 1.99 5.54 -7.90
CA MET A 221 1.11 4.51 -8.50
C MET A 221 0.20 5.10 -9.59
N TYR A 222 -0.41 6.24 -9.32
CA TYR A 222 -1.30 6.93 -10.27
C TYR A 222 -0.55 7.35 -11.54
N ILE A 223 0.64 7.95 -11.40
CA ILE A 223 1.50 8.31 -12.53
C ILE A 223 1.93 7.06 -13.32
N SER A 224 2.24 5.97 -12.63
CA SER A 224 2.70 4.72 -13.25
C SER A 224 1.68 4.12 -14.23
N VAL A 225 0.39 4.34 -14.01
CA VAL A 225 -0.68 3.88 -14.92
C VAL A 225 -0.75 4.74 -16.20
N PHE A 226 -0.67 6.07 -16.07
CA PHE A 226 -0.93 6.98 -17.19
C PHE A 226 0.31 7.44 -17.98
N LEU A 227 1.46 7.54 -17.33
CA LEU A 227 2.70 7.98 -17.98
C LEU A 227 3.06 7.09 -19.19
N PRO A 228 2.93 5.75 -19.13
CA PRO A 228 3.20 4.92 -20.31
C PRO A 228 2.27 5.20 -21.48
N VAL A 229 0.98 5.52 -21.23
CA VAL A 229 0.05 5.96 -22.28
C VAL A 229 0.55 7.27 -22.90
N CYS A 230 0.93 8.25 -22.08
CA CYS A 230 1.45 9.53 -22.56
C CYS A 230 2.73 9.32 -23.40
N ALA A 231 3.69 8.55 -22.89
CA ALA A 231 4.96 8.27 -23.57
C ALA A 231 4.78 7.54 -24.91
N VAL A 232 3.89 6.55 -24.97
CA VAL A 232 3.57 5.86 -26.23
C VAL A 232 2.90 6.81 -27.22
N MET A 233 1.99 7.69 -26.77
CA MET A 233 1.36 8.67 -27.64
C MET A 233 2.34 9.76 -28.11
N THR A 234 3.31 10.16 -27.30
CA THR A 234 4.39 11.08 -27.69
C THR A 234 5.30 10.48 -28.77
N THR A 235 5.61 9.19 -28.66
CA THR A 235 6.56 8.54 -29.56
C THR A 235 5.92 8.03 -30.85
N LEU A 236 4.70 7.50 -30.77
CA LEU A 236 4.07 6.81 -31.89
C LEU A 236 2.94 7.61 -32.55
N SER A 237 2.33 8.62 -31.90
CA SER A 237 1.20 9.35 -32.52
C SER A 237 1.61 10.15 -33.76
N ILE A 238 0.83 10.01 -34.83
CA ILE A 238 1.00 10.78 -36.08
C ILE A 238 0.36 12.17 -35.95
N LYS A 239 -0.69 12.31 -35.12
CA LYS A 239 -1.38 13.60 -34.93
C LYS A 239 -0.51 14.53 -34.09
N LYS A 240 0.11 15.53 -34.73
CA LYS A 240 0.97 16.55 -34.09
C LYS A 240 0.41 17.13 -32.78
N PRO A 241 -0.85 17.61 -32.69
CA PRO A 241 -1.35 18.19 -31.43
C PRO A 241 -1.40 17.17 -30.29
N LEU A 242 -1.85 15.94 -30.58
CA LEU A 242 -1.87 14.86 -29.59
C LEU A 242 -0.46 14.45 -29.15
N ARG A 243 0.49 14.42 -30.08
CA ARG A 243 1.89 14.10 -29.80
C ARG A 243 2.54 15.14 -28.87
N ILE A 244 2.31 16.43 -29.15
CA ILE A 244 2.85 17.55 -28.35
C ILE A 244 2.22 17.57 -26.96
N THR A 245 0.89 17.50 -26.87
CA THR A 245 0.17 17.51 -25.59
C THR A 245 0.57 16.32 -24.70
N ALA A 246 0.65 15.11 -25.25
CA ALA A 246 1.14 13.94 -24.52
C ALA A 246 2.62 14.10 -24.08
N GLY A 247 3.45 14.75 -24.90
CA GLY A 247 4.85 15.04 -24.57
C GLY A 247 4.99 15.99 -23.38
N ILE A 248 4.26 17.10 -23.40
CA ILE A 248 4.19 18.05 -22.28
C ILE A 248 3.73 17.34 -21.01
N LEU A 249 2.63 16.57 -21.10
CA LEU A 249 2.08 15.86 -19.96
C LEU A 249 3.04 14.80 -19.41
N SER A 250 3.83 14.15 -20.27
CA SER A 250 4.89 13.21 -19.85
C SER A 250 5.99 13.92 -19.06
N VAL A 251 6.46 15.09 -19.52
CA VAL A 251 7.48 15.88 -18.82
C VAL A 251 6.96 16.35 -17.46
N ILE A 252 5.74 16.85 -17.39
CA ILE A 252 5.11 17.24 -16.12
C ILE A 252 5.00 16.03 -15.18
N SER A 253 4.58 14.87 -15.70
CA SER A 253 4.47 13.63 -14.92
C SER A 253 5.82 13.22 -14.32
N LEU A 254 6.91 13.31 -15.07
CA LEU A 254 8.26 13.01 -14.58
C LEU A 254 8.70 13.99 -13.49
N PHE A 255 8.37 15.28 -13.64
CA PHE A 255 8.61 16.28 -12.59
C PHE A 255 7.82 15.96 -11.31
N VAL A 256 6.52 15.68 -11.43
CA VAL A 256 5.66 15.34 -10.28
C VAL A 256 6.11 14.03 -9.64
N LEU A 257 6.49 13.02 -10.42
CA LEU A 257 7.02 11.76 -9.89
C LEU A 257 8.31 11.99 -9.09
N LYS A 258 9.22 12.83 -9.58
CA LYS A 258 10.40 13.27 -8.82
C LYS A 258 10.01 13.94 -7.50
N LYS A 259 9.01 14.83 -7.54
CA LYS A 259 8.51 15.58 -6.36
C LYS A 259 7.72 14.73 -5.38
N SER A 260 7.16 13.60 -5.81
CA SER A 260 6.54 12.62 -4.92
C SER A 260 7.57 11.81 -4.12
N ALA A 261 8.87 11.88 -4.47
CA ALA A 261 9.92 11.07 -3.84
C ALA A 261 9.63 9.54 -3.84
N SER A 262 8.70 9.06 -4.68
CA SER A 262 8.32 7.65 -4.73
C SER A 262 9.33 6.83 -5.52
N LEU A 263 10.27 6.21 -4.81
CA LEU A 263 11.27 5.31 -5.40
C LEU A 263 10.62 4.10 -6.09
N SER A 264 9.56 3.55 -5.49
CA SER A 264 8.83 2.40 -6.03
C SER A 264 8.15 2.72 -7.37
N GLY A 265 7.69 3.95 -7.58
CA GLY A 265 7.15 4.41 -8.87
C GLY A 265 8.20 4.44 -9.98
N TRP A 266 9.39 4.99 -9.72
CA TRP A 266 10.50 4.99 -10.69
C TRP A 266 10.93 3.58 -11.09
N LEU A 267 11.07 2.70 -10.10
CA LEU A 267 11.48 1.31 -10.32
C LEU A 267 10.45 0.55 -11.16
N ALA A 268 9.16 0.64 -10.79
CA ALA A 268 8.09 -0.07 -11.48
C ALA A 268 7.91 0.38 -12.94
N LEU A 269 8.01 1.68 -13.21
CA LEU A 269 8.00 2.22 -14.57
C LEU A 269 9.19 1.72 -15.40
N SER A 270 10.39 1.72 -14.81
CA SER A 270 11.61 1.26 -15.49
C SER A 270 11.53 -0.23 -15.84
N ILE A 271 11.12 -1.06 -14.87
CA ILE A 271 10.98 -2.51 -15.07
C ILE A 271 9.88 -2.82 -16.10
N SER A 272 8.71 -2.19 -16.01
CA SER A 272 7.61 -2.44 -16.94
C SER A 272 7.96 -2.08 -18.40
N VAL A 273 8.56 -0.91 -18.63
CA VAL A 273 9.03 -0.50 -19.97
C VAL A 273 10.08 -1.48 -20.50
N PHE A 274 11.04 -1.86 -19.66
CA PHE A 274 12.07 -2.82 -20.04
C PHE A 274 11.49 -4.19 -20.41
N LEU A 275 10.56 -4.73 -19.60
CA LEU A 275 9.90 -6.00 -19.88
C LEU A 275 9.14 -5.95 -21.21
N VAL A 276 8.36 -4.90 -21.45
CA VAL A 276 7.58 -4.74 -22.69
C VAL A 276 8.48 -4.65 -23.92
N LEU A 277 9.57 -3.87 -23.85
CA LEU A 277 10.55 -3.76 -24.95
C LEU A 277 11.24 -5.10 -25.22
N THR A 278 11.67 -5.80 -24.17
CA THR A 278 12.35 -7.10 -24.28
C THR A 278 11.43 -8.15 -24.89
N ILE A 279 10.20 -8.26 -24.39
CA ILE A 279 9.17 -9.16 -24.94
C ILE A 279 8.94 -8.87 -26.42
N ARG A 280 8.83 -7.61 -26.79
CA ARG A 280 8.64 -7.21 -28.19
C ARG A 280 9.81 -7.61 -29.07
N LEU A 281 11.06 -7.41 -28.62
CA LEU A 281 12.25 -7.84 -29.35
C LEU A 281 12.28 -9.36 -29.56
N ILE A 282 11.92 -10.13 -28.54
CA ILE A 282 11.84 -11.60 -28.60
C ILE A 282 10.79 -12.04 -29.62
N ILE A 283 9.56 -11.49 -29.55
CA ILE A 283 8.45 -11.85 -30.43
C ILE A 283 8.72 -11.39 -31.87
N SER A 284 9.39 -10.26 -32.07
CA SER A 284 9.80 -9.76 -33.39
C SER A 284 10.99 -10.52 -34.00
N GLY A 285 11.42 -11.64 -33.42
CA GLY A 285 12.54 -12.46 -33.91
C GLY A 285 13.94 -11.89 -33.63
N LYS A 286 14.05 -10.73 -32.97
CA LYS A 286 15.32 -10.04 -32.63
C LYS A 286 15.92 -10.55 -31.31
N LYS A 287 15.93 -11.88 -31.12
CA LYS A 287 16.35 -12.52 -29.85
C LYS A 287 17.77 -12.14 -29.42
N LYS A 288 18.73 -12.03 -30.36
CA LYS A 288 20.11 -11.61 -30.05
C LYS A 288 20.15 -10.19 -29.46
N THR A 289 19.37 -9.26 -30.02
CA THR A 289 19.23 -7.90 -29.49
C THR A 289 18.57 -7.91 -28.12
N ALA A 290 17.54 -8.73 -27.91
CA ALA A 290 16.91 -8.86 -26.60
C ALA A 290 17.91 -9.34 -25.53
N VAL A 291 18.69 -10.38 -25.83
CA VAL A 291 19.75 -10.89 -24.92
C VAL A 291 20.80 -9.82 -24.64
N ALA A 292 21.21 -9.03 -25.64
CA ALA A 292 22.15 -7.93 -25.44
C ALA A 292 21.59 -6.82 -24.54
N VAL A 293 20.30 -6.45 -24.70
CA VAL A 293 19.65 -5.44 -23.85
C VAL A 293 19.52 -5.95 -22.42
N ILE A 294 19.10 -7.21 -22.22
CA ILE A 294 19.05 -7.84 -20.89
C ILE A 294 20.44 -7.84 -20.26
N GLY A 295 21.45 -8.34 -20.97
CA GLY A 295 22.83 -8.39 -20.49
C GLY A 295 23.39 -7.01 -20.14
N GLY A 296 23.12 -6.00 -20.97
CA GLY A 296 23.55 -4.62 -20.71
C GLY A 296 22.92 -4.02 -19.45
N ILE A 297 21.63 -4.25 -19.21
CA ILE A 297 20.97 -3.74 -18.00
C ILE A 297 21.41 -4.53 -16.76
N CYS A 298 21.53 -5.85 -16.84
CA CYS A 298 22.08 -6.65 -15.75
C CYS A 298 23.49 -6.18 -15.40
N LEU A 299 24.33 -5.88 -16.41
CA LEU A 299 25.66 -5.33 -16.18
C LEU A 299 25.60 -3.95 -15.52
N ILE A 300 24.74 -3.04 -15.97
CA ILE A 300 24.56 -1.72 -15.34
C ILE A 300 24.08 -1.87 -13.89
N ALA A 301 23.12 -2.75 -13.62
CA ALA A 301 22.61 -2.99 -12.28
C ALA A 301 23.69 -3.58 -11.36
N VAL A 302 24.47 -4.55 -11.84
CA VAL A 302 25.59 -5.14 -11.11
C VAL A 302 26.68 -4.09 -10.87
N LEU A 303 27.07 -3.32 -11.88
CA LEU A 303 28.04 -2.22 -11.73
C LEU A 303 27.53 -1.16 -10.75
N PHE A 304 26.25 -0.81 -10.80
CA PHE A 304 25.66 0.14 -9.86
C PHE A 304 25.68 -0.39 -8.43
N LEU A 305 25.37 -1.67 -8.21
CA LEU A 305 25.49 -2.32 -6.91
C LEU A 305 26.96 -2.40 -6.44
N LEU A 306 27.92 -2.62 -7.33
CA LEU A 306 29.33 -2.66 -6.97
C LEU A 306 29.91 -1.27 -6.66
N LEU A 307 29.48 -0.24 -7.41
CA LEU A 307 30.01 1.12 -7.34
C LEU A 307 29.29 2.02 -6.32
N VAL A 308 28.10 1.63 -5.85
CA VAL A 308 27.31 2.42 -4.89
C VAL A 308 27.09 1.61 -3.60
N PRO A 309 28.03 1.65 -2.65
CA PRO A 309 27.95 0.89 -1.40
C PRO A 309 26.65 1.15 -0.62
N SER A 310 26.16 2.39 -0.61
CA SER A 310 24.91 2.76 0.07
C SER A 310 23.65 2.10 -0.49
N VAL A 311 23.66 1.72 -1.78
CA VAL A 311 22.57 0.96 -2.41
C VAL A 311 22.81 -0.54 -2.23
N ARG A 312 24.05 -1.01 -2.41
CA ARG A 312 24.45 -2.40 -2.17
C ARG A 312 24.02 -2.91 -0.80
N ASN A 313 24.27 -2.11 0.22
CA ASN A 313 24.01 -2.42 1.62
C ASN A 313 22.50 -2.43 1.94
N LYS A 314 21.66 -1.78 1.12
CA LYS A 314 20.19 -1.78 1.26
C LYS A 314 19.48 -2.89 0.48
N VAL A 315 20.16 -3.51 -0.49
CA VAL A 315 19.54 -4.45 -1.45
C VAL A 315 19.95 -5.90 -1.19
N LEU A 316 21.17 -6.16 -0.72
CA LEU A 316 21.64 -7.52 -0.44
C LEU A 316 21.42 -7.88 1.04
N PRO A 317 20.72 -8.99 1.35
CA PRO A 317 20.58 -9.47 2.72
C PRO A 317 21.98 -9.77 3.31
N GLY A 318 22.29 -9.17 4.47
CA GLY A 318 23.54 -9.41 5.19
C GLY A 318 24.75 -8.57 4.76
N SER A 319 24.59 -7.55 3.90
CA SER A 319 25.66 -6.61 3.54
C SER A 319 25.55 -5.24 4.23
N GLU A 320 24.76 -5.13 5.30
CA GLU A 320 24.60 -3.88 6.03
C GLU A 320 25.91 -3.44 6.70
N ASP A 321 26.49 -2.38 6.14
CA ASP A 321 27.46 -1.47 6.77
C ASP A 321 26.81 -0.07 6.87
N THR A 322 25.56 -0.02 7.34
CA THR A 322 24.84 1.22 7.69
C THR A 322 24.43 1.10 9.15
N ASP A 323 25.33 1.59 10.01
CA ASP A 323 25.31 1.52 11.47
C ASP A 323 25.10 0.09 11.99
N ARG A 324 26.18 -0.58 12.41
CA ARG A 324 26.10 -1.82 13.19
C ARG A 324 24.96 -1.63 14.21
N ILE A 325 23.91 -2.45 14.12
CA ILE A 325 22.87 -2.48 15.15
C ILE A 325 23.64 -2.56 16.48
N PRO A 326 23.52 -1.54 17.37
CA PRO A 326 24.35 -1.50 18.56
C PRO A 326 24.22 -2.82 19.30
N ALA A 327 25.33 -3.37 19.80
CA ALA A 327 25.30 -4.66 20.48
C ALA A 327 24.38 -4.62 21.72
N GLY A 328 24.18 -3.42 22.29
CA GLY A 328 23.25 -3.12 23.39
C GLY A 328 21.81 -2.78 22.97
N ARG A 329 21.45 -2.85 21.67
CA ARG A 329 20.06 -2.68 21.25
C ARG A 329 19.22 -3.85 21.73
N ILE A 330 18.08 -3.57 22.36
CA ILE A 330 17.13 -4.61 22.77
C ILE A 330 16.45 -5.20 21.52
N VAL A 331 16.39 -6.53 21.46
CA VAL A 331 15.69 -7.29 20.42
C VAL A 331 14.40 -7.93 20.92
N ASN A 332 14.29 -8.18 22.23
CA ASN A 332 13.08 -8.68 22.86
C ASN A 332 13.05 -8.33 24.36
N ILE A 333 11.85 -8.32 24.95
CA ILE A 333 11.67 -8.21 26.40
C ILE A 333 10.67 -9.30 26.81
N GLU A 334 10.95 -9.96 27.92
CA GLU A 334 10.03 -10.92 28.53
C GLU A 334 9.68 -10.47 29.93
N THR A 335 8.38 -10.37 30.22
CA THR A 335 7.86 -10.10 31.57
C THR A 335 7.32 -11.41 32.14
N ALA A 336 8.19 -12.18 32.78
CA ALA A 336 7.85 -13.45 33.41
C ALA A 336 7.07 -13.23 34.71
N ASP A 337 6.82 -14.31 35.44
CA ASP A 337 6.08 -14.24 36.70
C ASP A 337 6.93 -13.68 37.85
N ASP A 338 8.24 -13.93 37.85
CA ASP A 338 9.17 -13.57 38.92
C ASP A 338 10.30 -12.63 38.49
N GLU A 339 10.44 -12.38 37.19
CA GLU A 339 11.47 -11.50 36.64
C GLU A 339 11.05 -10.77 35.35
N VAL A 340 11.86 -9.79 34.96
CA VAL A 340 11.91 -9.25 33.60
C VAL A 340 13.27 -9.58 32.96
N VAL A 341 13.24 -10.02 31.70
CA VAL A 341 14.44 -10.30 30.90
C VAL A 341 14.51 -9.38 29.69
N PHE A 342 15.65 -8.72 29.50
CA PHE A 342 15.98 -7.93 28.31
C PHE A 342 16.97 -8.70 27.45
N PHE A 343 16.59 -9.00 26.21
CA PHE A 343 17.45 -9.69 25.24
C PHE A 343 18.11 -8.67 24.32
N PHE A 344 19.44 -8.74 24.17
CA PHE A 344 20.21 -7.80 23.37
C PHE A 344 20.65 -8.38 22.02
N HIS A 345 20.90 -7.51 21.05
CA HIS A 345 21.41 -7.89 19.73
C HIS A 345 22.75 -8.63 19.79
N SER A 346 23.57 -8.36 20.82
CA SER A 346 24.81 -9.09 21.12
C SER A 346 24.60 -10.57 21.47
N GLY A 347 23.38 -10.99 21.79
CA GLY A 347 23.08 -12.31 22.35
C GLY A 347 23.30 -12.41 23.86
N ASN A 348 23.49 -11.28 24.54
CA ASN A 348 23.49 -11.19 25.99
C ASN A 348 22.07 -10.95 26.51
N GLU A 349 21.85 -11.27 27.79
CA GLU A 349 20.57 -11.13 28.47
C GLU A 349 20.80 -10.38 29.79
N LEU A 350 19.92 -9.45 30.10
CA LEU A 350 19.85 -8.79 31.40
C LEU A 350 18.56 -9.21 32.08
N HIS A 351 18.72 -9.95 33.17
CA HIS A 351 17.62 -10.33 34.03
C HIS A 351 17.49 -9.36 35.18
N SER A 352 16.26 -9.08 35.61
CA SER A 352 16.01 -8.27 36.79
C SER A 352 14.77 -8.71 37.55
N SER A 353 14.89 -8.73 38.87
CA SER A 353 13.76 -8.74 39.79
C SER A 353 13.81 -7.48 40.66
N PHE A 354 12.65 -6.90 40.96
CA PHE A 354 12.55 -5.74 41.81
C PHE A 354 11.29 -5.76 42.67
N ASP A 355 11.41 -5.19 43.87
CA ASP A 355 10.29 -4.96 44.78
C ASP A 355 10.27 -3.50 45.22
N PHE A 356 9.10 -3.01 45.62
CA PHE A 356 8.94 -1.69 46.22
C PHE A 356 8.73 -1.82 47.72
N THR A 357 9.43 -0.99 48.48
CA THR A 357 9.23 -0.85 49.93
C THR A 357 7.93 -0.08 50.21
N ASP A 358 7.45 -0.14 51.45
CA ASP A 358 6.28 0.62 51.91
C ASP A 358 6.44 2.14 51.74
N GLU A 359 7.69 2.63 51.67
CA GLU A 359 8.05 4.03 51.46
C GLU A 359 8.19 4.40 49.96
N GLY A 360 8.03 3.42 49.07
CA GLY A 360 8.10 3.60 47.62
C GLY A 360 9.51 3.53 47.02
N GLU A 361 10.52 3.16 47.81
CA GLU A 361 11.88 2.89 47.31
C GLU A 361 11.94 1.52 46.63
N ILE A 362 12.67 1.43 45.52
CA ILE A 362 12.87 0.20 44.77
C ILE A 362 14.07 -0.58 45.32
N THR A 363 13.93 -1.90 45.44
CA THR A 363 15.05 -2.82 45.65
C THR A 363 15.16 -3.73 44.42
N ALA A 364 16.20 -3.55 43.61
CA ALA A 364 16.40 -4.31 42.38
C ALA A 364 17.63 -5.23 42.44
N LYS A 365 17.52 -6.40 41.80
CA LYS A 365 18.61 -7.36 41.58
C LYS A 365 18.79 -7.60 40.08
N PHE A 366 20.02 -7.91 39.66
CA PHE A 366 20.38 -8.09 38.25
C PHE A 366 21.35 -9.27 38.08
N TRP A 367 21.15 -10.05 37.03
CA TRP A 367 22.05 -11.16 36.65
C TRP A 367 22.11 -11.35 35.12
N ASP A 368 23.15 -12.02 34.66
CA ASP A 368 23.33 -12.39 33.25
C ASP A 368 22.65 -13.71 32.88
N LYS A 369 22.70 -14.07 31.60
CA LYS A 369 22.19 -15.35 31.05
C LYS A 369 22.77 -16.61 31.71
N ASP A 370 23.97 -16.50 32.30
CA ASP A 370 24.69 -17.61 32.93
C ASP A 370 24.40 -17.68 34.44
N GLY A 371 23.57 -16.75 34.96
CA GLY A 371 23.16 -16.66 36.36
C GLY A 371 24.15 -15.91 37.26
N ASN A 372 25.15 -15.22 36.70
CA ASN A 372 26.10 -14.45 37.50
C ASN A 372 25.48 -13.09 37.88
N THR A 373 25.54 -12.75 39.17
CA THR A 373 25.06 -11.46 39.69
C THR A 373 25.86 -10.30 39.11
N LEU A 374 25.15 -9.29 38.59
CA LEU A 374 25.74 -8.06 38.06
C LEU A 374 25.81 -6.99 39.16
N ALA A 375 26.96 -6.32 39.28
CA ALA A 375 27.14 -5.27 40.27
C ALA A 375 26.47 -3.96 39.82
N ALA A 376 25.74 -3.31 40.73
CA ALA A 376 25.10 -2.01 40.51
C ALA A 376 25.52 -1.01 41.60
N ASP A 377 25.78 0.23 41.23
CA ASP A 377 25.78 1.35 42.16
C ASP A 377 24.34 1.78 42.44
N HIS A 378 24.05 2.08 43.70
CA HIS A 378 22.75 2.57 44.14
C HIS A 378 22.93 3.97 44.76
N GLU A 379 22.46 4.99 44.06
CA GLU A 379 22.47 6.39 44.51
C GLU A 379 21.10 7.04 44.19
N ASP A 380 20.53 7.75 45.16
CA ASP A 380 19.27 8.51 45.02
C ASP A 380 18.09 7.70 44.42
N GLY A 381 17.95 6.42 44.79
CA GLY A 381 16.89 5.53 44.30
C GLY A 381 17.07 5.09 42.84
N VAL A 382 18.28 5.24 42.30
CA VAL A 382 18.67 4.81 40.96
C VAL A 382 19.73 3.72 41.04
N TYR A 383 19.44 2.59 40.42
CA TYR A 383 20.42 1.51 40.23
C TYR A 383 21.13 1.74 38.89
N ARG A 384 22.46 1.87 38.90
CA ARG A 384 23.30 1.96 37.70
C ARG A 384 24.23 0.75 37.64
N LEU A 385 24.09 -0.07 36.60
CA LEU A 385 24.95 -1.25 36.43
C LEU A 385 26.40 -0.85 36.13
N LYS A 386 27.37 -1.39 36.88
CA LYS A 386 28.81 -1.09 36.77
C LYS A 386 29.45 -1.70 35.52
N GLU A 387 29.01 -2.91 35.19
CA GLU A 387 29.48 -3.70 34.07
C GLU A 387 28.30 -3.86 33.12
N CYS A 388 27.96 -2.80 32.38
CA CYS A 388 27.03 -2.98 31.28
C CYS A 388 27.78 -3.64 30.12
N PHE A 389 27.23 -4.74 29.61
CA PHE A 389 27.60 -5.31 28.33
C PHE A 389 27.79 -4.21 27.29
N GLU A 390 29.00 -3.96 26.82
CA GLU A 390 29.17 -3.36 25.50
C GLU A 390 28.91 -1.84 25.39
N TYR A 391 27.63 -1.43 25.58
CA TYR A 391 27.01 -0.31 24.88
C TYR A 391 25.68 0.27 25.45
N ALA A 392 25.36 0.20 26.75
CA ALA A 392 24.24 1.01 27.28
C ALA A 392 24.38 1.26 28.79
N ASP A 393 24.29 2.52 29.23
CA ASP A 393 24.06 2.84 30.64
C ASP A 393 22.65 2.35 31.02
N ALA A 394 22.55 1.14 31.55
CA ALA A 394 21.31 0.65 32.12
C ALA A 394 21.11 1.29 33.49
N ALA A 395 20.19 2.25 33.56
CA ALA A 395 19.79 2.89 34.82
C ALA A 395 18.33 2.55 35.11
N VAL A 396 18.08 1.92 36.26
CA VAL A 396 16.71 1.69 36.74
C VAL A 396 16.39 2.77 37.75
N LYS A 397 15.36 3.56 37.46
CA LYS A 397 14.84 4.57 38.39
C LYS A 397 13.40 4.24 38.75
N ALA A 398 13.11 4.18 40.04
CA ALA A 398 11.72 4.24 40.49
C ALA A 398 11.17 5.64 40.22
N GLN A 399 10.04 5.72 39.53
CA GLN A 399 9.26 6.94 39.47
C GLN A 399 7.88 6.65 40.07
N PRO A 400 7.48 7.34 41.15
CA PRO A 400 6.12 7.22 41.65
C PRO A 400 5.18 7.83 40.60
N THR A 401 4.34 7.01 39.98
CA THR A 401 3.31 7.52 39.07
C THR A 401 2.09 7.97 39.87
N GLN A 402 1.66 9.21 39.64
CA GLN A 402 0.44 9.77 40.25
C GLN A 402 -0.86 9.14 39.72
N MET A 403 -0.76 8.15 38.83
CA MET A 403 -1.91 7.44 38.27
C MET A 403 -2.07 6.09 38.97
N GLN A 404 -3.17 5.94 39.70
CA GLN A 404 -3.68 4.68 40.28
C GLN A 404 -2.93 4.08 41.48
N GLY A 405 -1.89 4.73 42.03
CA GLY A 405 -1.18 4.23 43.22
C GLY A 405 -0.26 3.03 42.95
N ILE A 406 0.08 2.79 41.68
CA ILE A 406 0.98 1.73 41.22
C ILE A 406 2.39 2.32 41.09
N TYR A 407 3.40 1.63 41.64
CA TYR A 407 4.80 1.98 41.46
C TYR A 407 5.35 1.38 40.16
N ILE A 408 6.19 2.16 39.47
CA ILE A 408 6.80 1.77 38.19
C ILE A 408 8.33 1.87 38.30
N ALA A 409 8.99 0.79 37.92
CA ALA A 409 10.42 0.75 37.66
C ALA A 409 10.65 1.14 36.20
N SER A 410 11.32 2.27 35.95
CA SER A 410 11.69 2.69 34.60
C SER A 410 13.11 2.24 34.29
N PHE A 411 13.25 1.28 33.38
CA PHE A 411 14.54 0.83 32.88
C PHE A 411 14.96 1.73 31.73
N ALA A 412 15.97 2.56 31.95
CA ALA A 412 16.61 3.36 30.91
C ALA A 412 17.66 2.48 30.21
N ILE A 413 17.42 2.06 28.97
CA ILE A 413 18.33 1.21 28.19
C ILE A 413 18.39 1.74 26.76
N ASP A 414 19.60 1.99 26.24
CA ASP A 414 19.85 2.44 24.87
C ASP A 414 19.03 3.70 24.51
N ASP A 415 19.05 4.71 25.39
CA ASP A 415 18.28 5.97 25.33
C ASP A 415 16.74 5.84 25.36
N HIS A 416 16.21 4.64 25.60
CA HIS A 416 14.77 4.38 25.70
C HIS A 416 14.36 4.02 27.13
N GLN A 417 13.12 4.35 27.50
CA GLN A 417 12.54 4.03 28.80
C GLN A 417 11.58 2.85 28.67
N TRP A 418 11.78 1.83 29.50
CA TRP A 418 10.93 0.66 29.59
C TRP A 418 10.27 0.62 30.98
N PRO A 419 9.08 1.21 31.12
CA PRO A 419 8.33 1.18 32.38
C PRO A 419 7.73 -0.20 32.65
N ILE A 420 8.05 -0.76 33.81
CA ILE A 420 7.62 -2.09 34.24
C ILE A 420 7.11 -2.01 35.69
N THR A 421 6.09 -2.79 36.02
CA THR A 421 5.54 -2.89 37.38
C THR A 421 5.27 -4.33 37.76
N ASN A 422 5.40 -4.65 39.03
CA ASN A 422 4.95 -5.90 39.64
C ASN A 422 3.90 -5.67 40.75
N CYS A 423 3.41 -4.43 40.94
CA CYS A 423 2.47 -4.06 42.01
C CYS A 423 1.01 -4.47 41.71
N THR A 424 0.79 -5.61 41.08
CA THR A 424 -0.55 -6.13 40.75
C THR A 424 -0.81 -7.47 41.44
N ASP A 425 -0.57 -8.58 40.75
CA ASP A 425 -0.71 -9.94 41.27
C ASP A 425 0.62 -10.56 41.72
N GLY A 426 1.68 -9.74 41.81
CA GLY A 426 3.05 -10.17 42.10
C GLY A 426 3.84 -10.55 40.85
N THR A 427 3.21 -10.58 39.67
CA THR A 427 3.90 -10.82 38.39
C THR A 427 4.25 -9.52 37.67
N TYR A 428 5.18 -9.60 36.71
CA TYR A 428 5.69 -8.42 36.01
C TYR A 428 4.82 -8.05 34.80
N TYR A 429 4.60 -6.75 34.61
CA TYR A 429 3.85 -6.17 33.50
C TYR A 429 4.58 -4.96 32.93
N TYR A 430 4.57 -4.83 31.61
CA TYR A 430 4.97 -3.63 30.91
C TYR A 430 3.83 -2.61 30.92
N VAL A 431 4.18 -1.34 31.13
CA VAL A 431 3.22 -0.23 31.07
C VAL A 431 3.33 0.43 29.70
N ASN A 432 2.36 0.18 28.83
CA ASN A 432 2.42 0.77 27.49
C ASN A 432 2.09 2.27 27.49
N SER A 433 2.26 2.94 26.36
CA SER A 433 2.02 4.39 26.24
C SER A 433 0.57 4.82 26.49
N GLY A 434 -0.38 3.88 26.44
CA GLY A 434 -1.78 4.09 26.83
C GLY A 434 -2.04 3.91 28.34
N LEU A 435 -0.99 3.65 29.12
CA LEU A 435 -1.01 3.34 30.55
C LEU A 435 -1.72 2.02 30.89
N ASN A 436 -1.83 1.12 29.92
CA ASN A 436 -2.36 -0.22 30.14
C ASN A 436 -1.22 -1.15 30.58
N LEU A 437 -1.52 -2.01 31.55
CA LEU A 437 -0.63 -3.07 32.01
C LEU A 437 -0.77 -4.27 31.07
N VAL A 438 0.34 -4.68 30.44
CA VAL A 438 0.35 -5.79 29.48
C VAL A 438 1.54 -6.71 29.76
N LYS A 439 1.34 -8.02 29.60
CA LYS A 439 2.47 -8.94 29.48
C LYS A 439 3.19 -8.62 28.17
N PHE A 440 4.52 -8.55 28.21
CA PHE A 440 5.30 -8.28 27.01
C PHE A 440 5.05 -9.41 26.00
N PRO A 441 4.59 -9.09 24.79
CA PRO A 441 4.13 -10.11 23.86
C PRO A 441 5.30 -10.88 23.25
N GLN A 442 5.13 -12.18 23.11
CA GLN A 442 6.06 -13.01 22.35
C GLN A 442 5.89 -12.70 20.85
N ILE A 443 6.95 -12.20 20.22
CA ILE A 443 6.95 -11.81 18.80
C ILE A 443 7.44 -12.98 17.93
N VAL A 444 6.63 -13.37 16.94
CA VAL A 444 7.05 -14.37 15.95
C VAL A 444 7.47 -13.67 14.67
N SER A 445 8.73 -13.90 14.25
CA SER A 445 9.33 -13.32 13.05
C SER A 445 10.01 -14.39 12.19
N ALA A 446 9.84 -14.30 10.87
CA ALA A 446 10.42 -15.25 9.91
C ALA A 446 11.90 -14.97 9.58
N GLY A 447 12.40 -13.76 9.84
CA GLY A 447 13.80 -13.38 9.57
C GLY A 447 14.25 -13.52 8.10
N VAL A 448 13.33 -13.43 7.13
CA VAL A 448 13.60 -13.62 5.70
C VAL A 448 14.23 -12.37 5.06
N PHE A 449 13.79 -11.19 5.49
CA PHE A 449 14.25 -9.89 4.99
C PHE A 449 15.02 -9.14 6.08
N SER A 450 15.91 -8.20 5.72
CA SER A 450 16.40 -7.24 6.72
C SER A 450 15.29 -6.30 7.14
N ASP A 451 15.31 -5.81 8.38
CA ASP A 451 14.24 -4.93 8.87
C ASP A 451 14.16 -3.61 8.11
N THR A 452 15.30 -3.10 7.60
CA THR A 452 15.36 -1.87 6.80
C THR A 452 14.91 -2.05 5.34
N PHE A 453 14.73 -3.30 4.89
CA PHE A 453 14.48 -3.64 3.49
C PHE A 453 13.28 -2.86 2.91
N MET A 454 13.48 -2.27 1.74
CA MET A 454 12.49 -1.44 1.04
C MET A 454 11.84 -0.39 1.94
N THR A 455 12.63 0.38 2.68
CA THR A 455 12.15 1.43 3.59
C THR A 455 11.31 0.86 4.74
N GLY A 456 11.87 -0.11 5.48
CA GLY A 456 11.23 -0.66 6.69
C GLY A 456 10.20 -1.76 6.45
N ARG A 457 9.88 -2.08 5.19
CA ARG A 457 8.85 -3.09 4.84
C ARG A 457 9.26 -4.51 5.23
N GLY A 458 10.56 -4.81 5.21
CA GLY A 458 11.08 -6.12 5.61
C GLY A 458 10.69 -6.50 7.03
N ALA A 459 10.73 -5.55 7.97
CA ALA A 459 10.31 -5.76 9.36
C ALA A 459 8.84 -6.17 9.46
N ILE A 460 7.96 -5.54 8.67
CA ILE A 460 6.53 -5.85 8.62
C ILE A 460 6.32 -7.22 7.98
N TRP A 461 6.98 -7.50 6.84
CA TRP A 461 6.83 -8.75 6.11
C TRP A 461 7.30 -9.96 6.90
N ASN A 462 8.40 -9.84 7.64
CA ASN A 462 8.90 -10.89 8.51
C ASN A 462 7.88 -11.31 9.59
N ARG A 463 7.01 -10.40 10.03
CA ARG A 463 5.92 -10.67 10.99
C ARG A 463 4.62 -11.14 10.32
N CYS A 464 4.41 -10.75 9.06
CA CYS A 464 3.28 -11.24 8.27
C CYS A 464 3.46 -12.70 7.83
N ILE A 465 4.68 -13.11 7.44
CA ILE A 465 4.95 -14.46 6.91
C ILE A 465 4.49 -15.58 7.86
N PRO A 466 4.79 -15.55 9.18
CA PRO A 466 4.32 -16.55 10.13
C PRO A 466 2.80 -16.61 10.27
N LEU A 467 2.08 -15.51 9.97
CA LEU A 467 0.63 -15.43 10.02
C LEU A 467 -0.04 -16.06 8.80
N LEU A 468 0.64 -16.19 7.66
CA LEU A 468 0.06 -16.75 6.43
C LEU A 468 -0.48 -18.18 6.59
N LYS A 469 0.10 -18.97 7.50
CA LYS A 469 -0.38 -20.33 7.82
C LYS A 469 -1.76 -20.34 8.49
N LYS A 470 -2.16 -19.24 9.16
CA LYS A 470 -3.51 -19.08 9.72
C LYS A 470 -4.55 -18.84 8.62
N HIS A 471 -4.10 -18.27 7.49
CA HIS A 471 -4.96 -17.80 6.39
C HIS A 471 -4.88 -18.67 5.13
N LEU A 472 -4.78 -20.00 5.30
CA LEU A 472 -4.69 -20.94 4.17
C LEU A 472 -6.00 -21.10 3.39
N LEU A 473 -7.15 -20.84 4.01
CA LEU A 473 -8.45 -20.92 3.34
C LEU A 473 -9.22 -19.60 3.49
N ILE A 474 -9.51 -19.23 4.73
CA ILE A 474 -10.21 -18.01 5.12
C ILE A 474 -9.18 -17.01 5.62
N GLY A 475 -9.22 -15.79 5.10
CA GLY A 475 -8.38 -14.70 5.62
C GLY A 475 -9.02 -13.99 6.80
N SER A 476 -8.35 -12.99 7.35
CA SER A 476 -8.84 -12.20 8.48
C SER A 476 -10.06 -11.34 8.17
N GLY A 477 -10.35 -11.07 6.89
CA GLY A 477 -11.39 -10.17 6.40
C GLY A 477 -10.81 -8.85 5.87
N SER A 478 -11.45 -8.28 4.84
CA SER A 478 -10.98 -7.03 4.21
C SER A 478 -10.93 -5.88 5.21
N ASN A 479 -9.82 -5.12 5.21
CA ASN A 479 -9.55 -4.02 6.14
C ASN A 479 -9.43 -4.44 7.62
N LEU A 480 -9.13 -5.71 7.91
CA LEU A 480 -8.90 -6.21 9.28
C LEU A 480 -7.43 -6.54 9.57
N PHE A 481 -6.51 -6.16 8.69
CA PHE A 481 -5.07 -6.33 8.93
C PHE A 481 -4.62 -5.71 10.26
N ILE A 482 -5.14 -4.54 10.67
CA ILE A 482 -4.78 -3.90 11.95
C ILE A 482 -5.04 -4.81 13.17
N ILE A 483 -6.07 -5.67 13.09
CA ILE A 483 -6.45 -6.60 14.16
C ILE A 483 -5.62 -7.89 14.09
N ASP A 484 -5.40 -8.42 12.89
CA ASP A 484 -4.70 -9.68 12.67
C ASP A 484 -3.17 -9.54 12.84
N TYR A 485 -2.63 -8.35 12.59
CA TYR A 485 -1.23 -8.02 12.76
C TYR A 485 -0.91 -7.66 14.21
N GLN A 486 0.25 -8.12 14.68
CA GLN A 486 0.71 -7.94 16.06
C GLN A 486 1.17 -6.48 16.30
N GLN A 487 0.25 -5.64 16.79
CA GLN A 487 0.48 -4.21 17.04
C GLN A 487 1.30 -3.91 18.29
N ASP A 488 1.40 -4.86 19.20
CA ASP A 488 2.05 -4.76 20.50
C ASP A 488 3.56 -5.10 20.45
N ASP A 489 4.16 -5.19 19.26
CA ASP A 489 5.62 -5.20 19.11
C ASP A 489 6.23 -3.82 19.43
N TYR A 490 6.32 -3.54 20.73
CA TYR A 490 6.82 -2.29 21.29
C TYR A 490 8.31 -2.11 21.01
N VAL A 491 9.12 -3.19 21.09
CA VAL A 491 10.57 -3.14 20.79
C VAL A 491 10.81 -2.62 19.37
N ARG A 492 10.18 -3.24 18.37
CA ARG A 492 10.34 -2.79 16.98
C ARG A 492 9.84 -1.35 16.81
N LYS A 493 8.68 -1.00 17.35
CA LYS A 493 8.10 0.34 17.19
C LYS A 493 9.03 1.42 17.75
N THR A 494 9.64 1.16 18.91
CA THR A 494 10.64 2.03 19.54
C THR A 494 11.88 2.23 18.66
N TYR A 495 12.46 1.15 18.11
CA TYR A 495 13.69 1.22 17.31
C TYR A 495 13.49 1.49 15.81
N SER A 496 12.25 1.58 15.33
CA SER A 496 11.95 1.86 13.93
C SER A 496 12.19 3.35 13.59
N VAL A 497 12.96 3.59 12.52
CA VAL A 497 13.37 4.95 12.12
C VAL A 497 12.17 5.74 11.57
N GLY A 498 11.75 6.81 12.26
CA GLY A 498 11.09 7.95 11.62
C GLY A 498 9.82 8.52 12.25
N TRP A 499 9.10 7.80 13.14
CA TRP A 499 7.74 8.22 13.54
C TRP A 499 7.38 7.96 15.02
N GLY A 500 8.38 7.84 15.89
CA GLY A 500 8.18 7.89 17.35
C GLY A 500 7.36 6.77 17.97
N GLY A 501 7.23 5.59 17.35
CA GLY A 501 6.61 4.41 17.98
C GLY A 501 5.08 4.47 18.17
N PHE A 502 4.39 5.49 17.63
CA PHE A 502 2.94 5.71 17.84
C PHE A 502 2.04 5.36 16.64
N GLU A 503 2.60 4.91 15.52
CA GLU A 503 1.81 4.53 14.34
C GLU A 503 1.38 3.06 14.36
N TYR A 504 0.16 2.79 13.90
CA TYR A 504 -0.37 1.43 13.74
C TYR A 504 -0.07 0.90 12.35
N ASP A 505 0.36 -0.36 12.28
CA ASP A 505 0.51 -1.05 10.99
C ASP A 505 -0.87 -1.46 10.49
N VAL A 506 -1.45 -0.65 9.63
CA VAL A 506 -2.79 -0.88 9.07
C VAL A 506 -2.76 -1.72 7.80
N LYS A 507 -1.59 -1.87 7.16
CA LYS A 507 -1.36 -2.70 5.98
C LYS A 507 0.10 -3.16 5.86
N PRO A 508 0.37 -4.25 5.13
CA PRO A 508 1.73 -4.76 4.98
C PRO A 508 2.58 -4.03 3.93
N HIS A 509 2.07 -2.99 3.26
CA HIS A 509 2.76 -2.33 2.13
C HIS A 509 3.12 -3.28 0.99
N ASN A 510 2.25 -4.27 0.77
CA ASN A 510 2.35 -5.26 -0.28
C ASN A 510 0.96 -5.81 -0.57
N TYR A 511 0.38 -5.45 -1.72
CA TYR A 511 -0.97 -5.85 -2.09
C TYR A 511 -1.18 -7.37 -2.09
N TYR A 512 -0.16 -8.12 -2.50
CA TYR A 512 -0.22 -9.56 -2.63
C TYR A 512 -0.20 -10.25 -1.26
N LEU A 513 0.67 -9.79 -0.37
CA LEU A 513 0.72 -10.28 1.02
C LEU A 513 -0.56 -9.92 1.76
N CYS A 514 -1.05 -8.70 1.58
CA CYS A 514 -2.33 -8.23 2.10
C CYS A 514 -3.49 -9.10 1.60
N THR A 515 -3.51 -9.44 0.30
CA THR A 515 -4.57 -10.27 -0.29
C THR A 515 -4.61 -11.66 0.35
N TRP A 516 -3.44 -12.28 0.60
CA TRP A 516 -3.39 -13.57 1.27
C TRP A 516 -3.89 -13.44 2.72
N MET A 517 -3.38 -12.48 3.49
CA MET A 517 -3.77 -12.33 4.89
C MET A 517 -5.26 -12.01 5.05
N GLU A 518 -5.80 -11.05 4.30
CA GLU A 518 -7.19 -10.61 4.46
C GLU A 518 -8.21 -11.54 3.79
N ASN A 519 -7.85 -12.20 2.69
CA ASN A 519 -8.82 -12.95 1.85
C ASN A 519 -8.45 -14.43 1.63
N GLY A 520 -7.35 -14.90 2.21
CA GLY A 520 -6.89 -16.27 2.14
C GLY A 520 -6.03 -16.61 0.91
N LEU A 521 -5.29 -17.71 1.00
CA LEU A 521 -4.48 -18.25 -0.10
C LEU A 521 -5.28 -18.47 -1.41
N PRO A 522 -6.53 -18.97 -1.41
CA PRO A 522 -7.29 -19.16 -2.64
C PRO A 522 -7.57 -17.84 -3.38
N ALA A 523 -7.86 -16.76 -2.65
CA ALA A 523 -8.04 -15.43 -3.23
C ALA A 523 -6.73 -14.92 -3.86
N PHE A 524 -5.62 -15.08 -3.14
CA PHE A 524 -4.28 -14.76 -3.64
C PHE A 524 -3.95 -15.52 -4.94
N ILE A 525 -4.20 -16.82 -5.00
CA ILE A 525 -3.94 -17.62 -6.22
C ILE A 525 -4.80 -17.12 -7.38
N CYS A 526 -6.08 -16.80 -7.13
CA CYS A 526 -6.97 -16.30 -8.18
C CYS A 526 -6.49 -14.97 -8.76
N ILE A 527 -6.06 -14.02 -7.91
CA ILE A 527 -5.59 -12.71 -8.39
C ILE A 527 -4.27 -12.85 -9.17
N ILE A 528 -3.33 -13.68 -8.70
CA ILE A 528 -2.07 -13.93 -9.40
C ILE A 528 -2.32 -14.63 -10.74
N ALA A 529 -3.17 -15.66 -10.77
CA ALA A 529 -3.52 -16.36 -12.00
C ALA A 529 -4.18 -15.42 -13.02
N PHE A 530 -5.06 -14.52 -12.57
CA PHE A 530 -5.70 -13.53 -13.43
C PHE A 530 -4.68 -12.53 -14.01
N PHE A 531 -3.79 -12.00 -13.17
CA PHE A 531 -2.75 -11.08 -13.63
C PHE A 531 -1.75 -11.75 -14.58
N LEU A 532 -1.29 -12.97 -14.29
CA LEU A 532 -0.40 -13.72 -15.18
C LEU A 532 -1.08 -14.01 -16.52
N HIS A 533 -2.36 -14.40 -16.51
CA HIS A 533 -3.15 -14.59 -17.72
C HIS A 533 -3.20 -13.31 -18.58
N TYR A 534 -3.52 -12.17 -17.95
CA TYR A 534 -3.54 -10.87 -18.61
C TYR A 534 -2.17 -10.49 -19.19
N ILE A 535 -1.10 -10.63 -18.40
CA ILE A 535 0.27 -10.29 -18.80
C ILE A 535 0.70 -11.10 -20.01
N VAL A 536 0.55 -12.43 -19.97
CA VAL A 536 0.99 -13.33 -21.05
C VAL A 536 0.21 -13.07 -22.34
N ASN A 537 -1.10 -12.91 -22.25
CA ASN A 537 -1.94 -12.69 -23.44
C ASN A 537 -1.68 -11.30 -24.07
N SER A 538 -1.55 -10.27 -23.24
CA SER A 538 -1.23 -8.92 -23.73
C SER A 538 0.18 -8.85 -24.31
N ALA A 539 1.16 -9.50 -23.68
CA ALA A 539 2.53 -9.63 -24.19
C ALA A 539 2.56 -10.23 -25.61
N ARG A 540 1.84 -11.35 -25.82
CA ARG A 540 1.75 -12.01 -27.13
C ARG A 540 1.11 -11.10 -28.18
N LEU A 541 -0.01 -10.47 -27.83
CA LEU A 541 -0.72 -9.56 -28.73
C LEU A 541 0.16 -8.34 -29.08
N TYR A 542 0.53 -7.53 -28.11
CA TYR A 542 1.24 -6.26 -28.35
C TYR A 542 2.68 -6.44 -28.86
N GLY A 543 3.31 -7.59 -28.62
CA GLY A 543 4.59 -7.93 -29.21
C GLY A 543 4.52 -8.25 -30.71
N SER A 544 3.34 -8.61 -31.23
CA SER A 544 3.13 -9.03 -32.61
C SER A 544 2.52 -7.95 -33.52
N ILE A 545 1.96 -6.88 -32.95
CA ILE A 545 1.24 -5.83 -33.68
C ILE A 545 2.19 -4.97 -34.53
N ASP A 546 1.73 -4.63 -35.74
CA ASP A 546 2.30 -3.54 -36.53
C ASP A 546 1.64 -2.20 -36.17
N TYR A 547 2.40 -1.33 -35.51
CA TYR A 547 1.93 -0.03 -35.03
C TYR A 547 1.83 1.04 -36.14
N LYS A 548 2.10 0.66 -37.40
CA LYS A 548 1.93 1.49 -38.59
C LYS A 548 0.62 1.23 -39.34
N ASP A 549 -0.08 0.14 -39.05
CA ASP A 549 -1.38 -0.16 -39.67
C ASP A 549 -2.42 0.90 -39.30
N GLU A 550 -2.86 1.69 -40.29
CA GLU A 550 -3.77 2.81 -40.10
C GLU A 550 -5.10 2.40 -39.45
N LYS A 551 -5.59 1.17 -39.69
CA LYS A 551 -6.88 0.71 -39.17
C LYS A 551 -6.86 0.43 -37.68
N THR A 552 -5.73 -0.04 -37.17
CA THR A 552 -5.56 -0.44 -35.76
C THR A 552 -4.67 0.53 -34.98
N MET A 553 -4.21 1.59 -35.64
CA MET A 553 -3.17 2.48 -35.17
C MET A 553 -3.46 3.13 -33.80
N TYR A 554 -4.68 3.64 -33.61
CA TYR A 554 -5.04 4.28 -32.34
C TYR A 554 -5.18 3.24 -31.22
N LEU A 555 -5.93 2.16 -31.49
CA LEU A 555 -6.18 1.05 -30.56
C LEU A 555 -4.85 0.43 -30.08
N SER A 556 -3.95 0.09 -31.00
CA SER A 556 -2.66 -0.54 -30.68
C SER A 556 -1.78 0.31 -29.77
N ARG A 557 -1.72 1.62 -30.01
CA ARG A 557 -0.87 2.55 -29.24
C ARG A 557 -1.43 2.81 -27.83
N VAL A 558 -2.72 3.09 -27.74
CA VAL A 558 -3.39 3.25 -26.43
C VAL A 558 -3.32 1.94 -25.65
N GLY A 559 -3.59 0.81 -26.31
CA GLY A 559 -3.52 -0.52 -25.73
C GLY A 559 -2.14 -0.87 -25.17
N LEU A 560 -1.06 -0.59 -25.92
CA LEU A 560 0.32 -0.78 -25.46
C LEU A 560 0.65 0.09 -24.24
N GLY A 561 0.20 1.35 -24.26
CA GLY A 561 0.37 2.26 -23.13
C GLY A 561 -0.36 1.75 -21.87
N LEU A 562 -1.63 1.38 -22.00
CA LEU A 562 -2.43 0.83 -20.90
C LEU A 562 -1.84 -0.47 -20.37
N TYR A 563 -1.39 -1.37 -21.25
CA TYR A 563 -0.72 -2.61 -20.86
C TYR A 563 0.54 -2.36 -20.05
N THR A 564 1.40 -1.44 -20.51
CA THR A 564 2.63 -1.06 -19.80
C THR A 564 2.30 -0.42 -18.45
N GLY A 565 1.28 0.45 -18.39
CA GLY A 565 0.83 1.07 -17.14
C GLY A 565 0.23 0.09 -16.13
N CYS A 566 -0.59 -0.87 -16.58
CA CYS A 566 -1.12 -1.93 -15.73
C CYS A 566 0.01 -2.81 -15.19
N LEU A 567 0.99 -3.16 -16.03
CA LEU A 567 2.18 -3.91 -15.60
C LEU A 567 3.00 -3.12 -14.56
N ALA A 568 3.17 -1.81 -14.76
CA ALA A 568 3.84 -0.94 -13.80
C ALA A 568 3.11 -0.94 -12.44
N TYR A 569 1.78 -0.80 -12.43
CA TYR A 569 1.00 -0.86 -11.19
C TYR A 569 1.15 -2.21 -10.48
N MET A 570 1.06 -3.33 -11.21
CA MET A 570 1.23 -4.68 -10.64
C MET A 570 2.63 -4.88 -10.03
N ILE A 571 3.68 -4.33 -10.65
CA ILE A 571 5.05 -4.37 -10.10
C ILE A 571 5.14 -3.48 -8.86
N MET A 572 4.58 -2.27 -8.91
CA MET A 572 4.59 -1.33 -7.79
C MET A 572 3.84 -1.86 -6.56
N ALA A 573 2.81 -2.67 -6.78
CA ALA A 573 2.01 -3.34 -5.75
C ALA A 573 2.80 -4.41 -4.95
N LEU A 574 4.01 -4.80 -5.37
CA LEU A 574 4.93 -5.58 -4.53
C LEU A 574 5.45 -4.79 -3.33
N ALA A 575 5.41 -3.46 -3.41
CA ALA A 575 5.94 -2.53 -2.40
C ALA A 575 4.90 -1.51 -1.94
N ASN A 576 3.64 -1.66 -2.36
CA ASN A 576 2.56 -0.73 -2.04
C ASN A 576 1.24 -1.47 -1.90
N ASP A 577 0.32 -0.82 -1.21
CA ASP A 577 -1.01 -1.34 -0.95
C ASP A 577 -1.99 -1.02 -2.07
N SER A 578 -3.00 -1.88 -2.21
CA SER A 578 -4.29 -1.43 -2.74
C SER A 578 -4.83 -0.31 -1.87
N ASN A 579 -5.50 0.66 -2.49
CA ASN A 579 -6.12 1.79 -1.82
C ASN A 579 -7.20 2.42 -2.72
N VAL A 580 -8.19 3.06 -2.08
CA VAL A 580 -9.32 3.72 -2.75
C VAL A 580 -8.95 4.86 -3.70
N CYS A 581 -7.72 5.38 -3.63
CA CYS A 581 -7.26 6.46 -4.51
C CYS A 581 -6.82 5.93 -5.89
N THR A 582 -6.08 4.82 -5.93
CA THR A 582 -5.42 4.35 -7.16
C THR A 582 -5.93 3.01 -7.68
N ALA A 583 -6.47 2.14 -6.82
CA ALA A 583 -7.05 0.88 -7.24
C ALA A 583 -8.19 1.05 -8.27
N PRO A 584 -9.19 1.94 -8.10
CA PRO A 584 -10.26 2.06 -9.10
C PRO A 584 -9.76 2.51 -10.47
N VAL A 585 -8.72 3.34 -10.51
CA VAL A 585 -8.04 3.77 -11.73
C VAL A 585 -7.36 2.60 -12.42
N PHE A 586 -6.59 1.81 -11.65
CA PHE A 586 -5.92 0.61 -12.15
C PHE A 586 -6.92 -0.41 -12.70
N TRP A 587 -7.96 -0.75 -11.94
CA TRP A 587 -8.93 -1.76 -12.34
C TRP A 587 -9.76 -1.33 -13.55
N ALA A 588 -10.09 -0.05 -13.66
CA ALA A 588 -10.69 0.51 -14.87
C ALA A 588 -9.73 0.44 -16.06
N ALA A 589 -8.47 0.87 -15.89
CA ALA A 589 -7.44 0.81 -16.93
C ALA A 589 -7.19 -0.63 -17.42
N LEU A 590 -7.22 -1.60 -16.51
CA LEU A 590 -7.10 -3.03 -16.82
C LEU A 590 -8.29 -3.52 -17.66
N GLY A 591 -9.52 -3.17 -17.26
CA GLY A 591 -10.73 -3.49 -18.02
C GLY A 591 -10.75 -2.85 -19.40
N ILE A 592 -10.36 -1.57 -19.51
CA ILE A 592 -10.19 -0.86 -20.78
C ILE A 592 -9.15 -1.57 -21.64
N SER A 593 -7.99 -1.90 -21.07
CA SER A 593 -6.90 -2.58 -21.77
C SER A 593 -7.34 -3.92 -22.35
N MET A 594 -8.04 -4.74 -21.57
CA MET A 594 -8.61 -6.01 -22.03
C MET A 594 -9.65 -5.81 -23.14
N SER A 595 -10.44 -4.73 -23.10
CA SER A 595 -11.39 -4.44 -24.18
C SER A 595 -10.68 -4.01 -25.46
N VAL A 596 -9.62 -3.21 -25.36
CA VAL A 596 -8.76 -2.86 -26.49
C VAL A 596 -8.14 -4.12 -27.10
N SER A 597 -7.64 -5.03 -26.27
CA SER A 597 -7.13 -6.33 -26.73
C SER A 597 -8.20 -7.13 -27.47
N LYS A 598 -9.44 -7.19 -26.94
CA LYS A 598 -10.59 -7.82 -27.61
C LYS A 598 -10.87 -7.20 -28.99
N MET A 599 -10.88 -5.87 -29.10
CA MET A 599 -11.08 -5.19 -30.38
C MET A 599 -9.94 -5.48 -31.37
N LEU A 600 -8.70 -5.48 -30.91
CA LEU A 600 -7.52 -5.77 -31.73
C LEU A 600 -7.48 -7.21 -32.24
N ARG A 601 -7.96 -8.18 -31.45
CA ARG A 601 -8.03 -9.59 -31.86
C ARG A 601 -8.90 -9.85 -33.10
N HIS A 602 -9.85 -8.96 -33.40
CA HIS A 602 -10.59 -9.04 -34.66
C HIS A 602 -9.68 -8.86 -35.88
N PHE A 603 -8.63 -8.05 -35.76
CA PHE A 603 -7.63 -7.80 -36.81
C PHE A 603 -6.44 -8.77 -36.74
N TYR A 604 -6.15 -9.31 -35.55
CA TYR A 604 -5.05 -10.23 -35.29
C TYR A 604 -5.54 -11.56 -34.68
N PRO A 605 -6.32 -12.39 -35.41
CA PRO A 605 -7.01 -13.56 -34.86
C PRO A 605 -6.09 -14.70 -34.40
N LYS A 606 -4.79 -14.63 -34.71
CA LYS A 606 -3.79 -15.63 -34.32
C LYS A 606 -3.37 -15.52 -32.84
N TYR A 607 -3.77 -14.45 -32.12
CA TYR A 607 -3.22 -14.10 -30.80
C TYR A 607 -4.25 -13.77 -29.72
#